data_AF-A0A327TTM1-F1
#
_entry.id   AF-A0A327TTM1-F1
#
_cell.length_a   1.000
_cell.length_b   1.000
_cell.length_c   1.000
_cell.angle_alpha   90.00
_cell.angle_beta   90.00
_cell.angle_gamma   90.00
#
_symmetry.space_group_name_H-M   'P 1'
#
loop_
_entity.id
_entity.type
_entity.pdbx_description
1 polymer ?
#
loop_
_entity_poly.entity_id
_entity_poly.type
_entity_poly.pdbx_seq_one_letter_code
_entity_poly.pdbx_strand_id
1 'polypeptide(L)' 'MSMTTIAPTTDQLEPADIRGRVAELHEIRAAAERGPNPKATEAQHAKGKLTARERIELLFDPGSFNEVEQ' A
#
# COMPACT_ATOMS: atom_id res chain seq x y z
N MET A 1 40.85 9.24 27.13
CA MET A 1 39.79 8.23 27.30
C MET A 1 38.56 8.80 26.63
N SER A 2 38.47 8.65 25.31
CA SER A 2 37.42 9.30 24.50
C SER A 2 36.40 8.24 24.11
N MET A 3 35.25 8.24 24.78
CA MET A 3 34.10 7.46 24.35
C MET A 3 33.26 8.32 23.41
N THR A 4 33.49 8.14 22.11
CA THR A 4 32.56 8.58 21.07
C THR A 4 31.42 7.57 21.04
N THR A 5 30.32 7.88 21.73
CA THR A 5 29.08 7.11 21.60
C THR A 5 28.41 7.52 20.29
N ILE A 6 28.50 6.64 19.30
CA ILE A 6 27.82 6.73 18.02
C ILE A 6 26.33 6.52 18.28
N ALA A 7 25.49 7.51 17.91
CA ALA A 7 24.04 7.35 17.92
C ALA A 7 23.64 6.24 16.93
N PRO A 8 22.68 5.36 17.25
CA PRO A 8 22.27 4.31 16.33
C PRO A 8 21.60 4.92 15.09
N THR A 9 22.27 4.77 13.94
CA THR A 9 21.78 5.09 12.60
C THR A 9 20.51 4.26 12.31
N THR A 10 19.40 4.94 12.03
CA THR A 10 18.06 4.37 11.82
C THR A 10 17.88 3.65 10.47
N ASP A 11 18.98 3.23 9.82
CA ASP A 11 18.99 2.91 8.39
C ASP A 11 19.09 1.41 8.09
N GLN A 12 18.91 0.53 9.08
CA GLN A 12 18.96 -0.92 8.87
C GLN A 12 17.77 -1.56 9.60
N LEU A 13 16.57 -1.41 9.04
CA LEU A 13 15.35 -2.00 9.58
C LEU A 13 15.14 -3.38 8.95
N GLU A 14 15.73 -4.40 9.58
CA GLU A 14 15.32 -5.78 9.38
C GLU A 14 13.82 -5.93 9.75
N PRO A 15 13.03 -6.80 9.07
CA PRO A 15 11.58 -6.99 9.27
C PRO A 15 11.15 -7.50 10.68
N ALA A 16 12.08 -7.52 11.64
CA ALA A 16 11.89 -8.03 12.98
C ALA A 16 11.12 -7.07 13.91
N ASP A 17 11.02 -5.77 13.59
CA ASP A 17 10.33 -4.78 14.43
C ASP A 17 8.93 -4.39 13.90
N ILE A 18 8.12 -3.78 14.78
CA ILE A 18 6.75 -3.40 14.45
C ILE A 18 6.69 -2.40 13.29
N ARG A 19 7.68 -1.51 13.16
CA ARG A 19 7.68 -0.49 12.11
C ARG A 19 7.96 -1.14 10.75
N GLY A 20 8.87 -2.11 10.70
CA GLY A 20 9.15 -2.91 9.52
C GLY A 20 7.91 -3.66 9.04
N ARG A 21 7.18 -4.31 9.96
CA ARG A 21 5.92 -5.00 9.63
C ARG A 21 4.81 -4.05 9.14
N VAL A 22 4.73 -2.85 9.70
CA VAL A 22 3.79 -1.81 9.23
C VAL A 22 4.15 -1.37 7.83
N ALA A 23 5.44 -1.17 7.53
CA ALA A 23 5.89 -0.81 6.19
C ALA A 23 5.56 -1.90 5.16
N GLU A 24 5.85 -3.17 5.47
CA GLU A 24 5.51 -4.33 4.63
C GLU A 24 4.00 -4.39 4.35
N LEU A 25 3.17 -4.21 5.38
CA LEU A 25 1.72 -4.16 5.22
C LEU A 25 1.29 -3.03 4.28
N HIS A 26 1.88 -1.84 4.39
CA HIS A 26 1.59 -0.74 3.47
C HIS A 26 1.97 -1.06 2.01
N GLU A 27 3.09 -1.76 1.79
CA GLU A 27 3.50 -2.18 0.46
C GLU A 27 2.55 -3.20 -0.16
N ILE A 28 2.13 -4.20 0.62
CA ILE A 28 1.15 -5.20 0.21
C ILE A 28 -0.17 -4.52 -0.20
N ARG A 29 -0.68 -3.61 0.63
CA ARG A 29 -1.90 -2.84 0.35
C ARG A 29 -1.77 -2.02 -0.93
N ALA A 30 -0.67 -1.30 -1.09
CA ALA A 30 -0.42 -0.50 -2.29
C ALA A 30 -0.31 -1.36 -3.57
N ALA A 31 0.24 -2.58 -3.46
CA ALA A 31 0.29 -3.51 -4.57
C ALA A 31 -1.10 -4.04 -4.95
N ALA A 32 -1.95 -4.36 -3.95
CA ALA A 32 -3.33 -4.78 -4.18
C ALA A 32 -4.16 -3.67 -4.85
N GLU A 33 -4.04 -2.43 -4.39
CA GLU A 33 -4.74 -1.27 -4.96
C GLU A 33 -4.36 -0.99 -6.42
N ARG A 34 -3.05 -1.06 -6.75
CA ARG A 34 -2.59 -0.92 -8.15
C ARG A 34 -3.02 -2.08 -9.03
N GLY A 35 -3.22 -3.25 -8.44
CA GLY A 35 -3.47 -4.50 -9.14
C GLY A 35 -2.22 -5.03 -9.87
N PRO A 36 -2.30 -6.25 -10.42
CA PRO A 36 -1.15 -6.97 -10.96
C PRO A 36 -0.69 -6.48 -12.34
N ASN A 37 -1.50 -5.68 -13.05
CA ASN A 37 -1.21 -5.25 -14.41
C ASN A 37 -1.81 -3.88 -14.73
N PRO A 38 -1.00 -2.82 -14.84
CA PRO A 38 -1.46 -1.48 -15.23
C PRO A 38 -2.23 -1.45 -16.57
N LYS A 39 -1.89 -2.32 -17.51
CA LYS A 39 -2.58 -2.42 -18.81
C LYS A 39 -4.03 -2.89 -18.67
N ALA A 40 -4.36 -3.63 -17.61
CA ALA A 40 -5.73 -4.06 -17.35
C ALA A 40 -6.62 -2.85 -17.01
N THR A 41 -6.10 -1.92 -16.21
CA THR A 41 -6.76 -0.65 -15.88
C THR A 41 -6.99 0.18 -17.15
N GLU A 42 -5.93 0.42 -17.92
CA GLU A 42 -6.02 1.15 -19.20
C GLU A 42 -7.04 0.52 -20.16
N ALA A 43 -7.08 -0.82 -20.25
CA ALA A 43 -8.02 -1.52 -21.09
C ALA A 43 -9.49 -1.40 -20.62
N GLN A 44 -9.75 -1.24 -19.31
CA GLN A 44 -11.09 -0.91 -18.82
C GLN A 44 -11.47 0.51 -19.23
N HIS A 45 -10.59 1.48 -18.99
CA HIS A 45 -10.83 2.87 -19.33
C HIS A 45 -11.01 3.09 -20.84
N ALA A 46 -10.20 2.43 -21.67
CA ALA A 46 -10.34 2.47 -23.13
C ALA A 46 -11.69 1.91 -23.63
N LYS A 47 -12.35 1.05 -22.84
CA LYS A 47 -13.70 0.54 -23.11
C LYS A 47 -14.80 1.45 -22.54
N GLY A 48 -14.45 2.60 -21.97
CA GLY A 48 -15.38 3.49 -21.26
C GLY A 48 -15.91 2.89 -19.96
N LYS A 49 -15.18 1.93 -19.36
CA LYS A 49 -15.57 1.25 -18.12
C LYS A 49 -14.73 1.72 -16.95
N LEU A 50 -15.37 1.81 -15.80
CA LEU A 50 -14.70 1.98 -14.51
C LEU A 50 -14.04 0.66 -14.07
N THR A 51 -12.92 0.78 -13.36
CA THR A 51 -12.28 -0.30 -12.60
C THR A 51 -13.16 -0.75 -11.42
N ALA A 52 -12.79 -1.85 -10.77
CA ALA A 52 -13.52 -2.31 -9.58
C ALA A 52 -13.47 -1.26 -8.45
N ARG A 53 -12.30 -0.65 -8.21
CA ARG A 53 -12.12 0.34 -7.15
C ARG A 53 -12.91 1.61 -7.42
N GLU A 54 -12.87 2.11 -8.65
CA GLU A 54 -13.66 3.30 -9.06
C GLU A 54 -15.17 3.07 -8.89
N ARG A 55 -15.67 1.86 -9.14
CA ARG A 55 -17.09 1.53 -8.90
C ARG A 55 -17.44 1.53 -7.42
N ILE A 56 -16.54 1.02 -6.58
CA ILE A 56 -16.70 1.03 -5.12
C ILE A 56 -16.75 2.49 -4.64
N GLU A 57 -15.81 3.32 -5.06
CA GLU A 57 -15.77 4.75 -4.70
C GLU A 57 -17.01 5.53 -5.14
N LEU A 58 -17.61 5.16 -6.28
CA LEU A 58 -18.86 5.77 -6.74
C LEU A 58 -20.10 5.29 -5.97
N LEU A 59 -20.09 4.05 -5.48
CA LEU A 59 -21.25 3.41 -4.87
C LEU A 59 -21.40 3.72 -3.38
N PHE A 60 -20.28 3.85 -2.66
CA PHE A 60 -20.25 4.01 -1.21
C PHE A 60 -20.00 5.47 -0.80
N ASP A 61 -20.53 5.83 0.37
CA ASP A 61 -20.18 7.11 0.98
C ASP A 61 -18.68 7.14 1.31
N PRO A 62 -18.01 8.29 1.18
CA PRO A 62 -16.58 8.41 1.49
C PRO A 62 -16.27 7.89 2.90
N GLY A 63 -15.35 6.92 2.98
CA GLY A 63 -14.91 6.30 4.23
C GLY A 63 -15.84 5.23 4.80
N SER A 64 -16.95 4.88 4.13
CA SER A 64 -17.86 3.83 4.62
C SER A 64 -17.47 2.42 4.17
N PHE A 65 -16.68 2.30 3.10
CA PHE A 65 -16.25 1.01 2.57
C PHE A 65 -15.18 0.36 3.45
N ASN A 66 -15.41 -0.89 3.86
CA ASN A 66 -14.46 -1.71 4.61
C ASN A 66 -14.08 -2.93 3.77
N GLU A 67 -12.83 -3.00 3.35
CA GLU A 67 -12.29 -4.10 2.56
C GLU A 67 -11.94 -5.29 3.46
N VAL A 68 -12.19 -6.51 2.96
CA VAL A 68 -11.94 -7.77 3.66
C VAL A 68 -10.87 -8.58 2.93
N GLU A 69 -10.21 -9.52 3.62
CA GLU A 69 -9.23 -10.47 3.04
C GLU A 69 -7.93 -9.83 2.46
N GLN A 70 -7.40 -8.79 3.12
CA GLN A 70 -6.09 -8.18 2.76
C GLN A 70 -4.90 -8.80 3.49
#